data_AF-A0A9D5VMH1-F1
#
_entry.id   AF-A0A9D5VMH1-F1
#
_cell.length_a   1.000
_cell.length_b   1.000
_cell.length_c   1.000
_cell.angle_alpha   90.00
_cell.angle_beta   90.00
_cell.angle_gamma   90.00
#
_symmetry.space_group_name_H-M   'P 1'
#
loop_
_entity.id
_entity.type
_entity.pdbx_description
1 polymer ?
#
loop_
_entity_poly.entity_id
_entity_poly.type
_entity_poly.pdbx_seq_one_letter_code
_entity_poly.pdbx_strand_id
1 'polypeptide(L)'
;MEDFWIPRNLDATPLLFIWEADIAFVYVSWVVIGGILEMLTVGLIFSVIVGRAYARLKEEGGPGLILKFLYWYTPSEFWLSKNLPSNVREYCG
;
A
#
# COMPACT_ATOMS: atom_id res chain seq x y z
N MET A 1 6.31 -27.01 25.71
CA MET A 1 5.71 -26.05 24.76
C MET A 1 6.76 -24.98 24.58
N GLU A 2 7.45 -25.00 23.45
CA GLU A 2 8.44 -23.97 23.14
C GLU A 2 7.69 -22.67 22.84
N ASP A 3 8.06 -21.60 23.54
CA ASP A 3 7.41 -20.30 23.46
C ASP A 3 7.90 -19.61 22.17
N PHE A 4 7.24 -19.88 21.05
CA PHE A 4 7.54 -19.20 19.79
C PHE A 4 7.13 -17.73 19.90
N TRP A 5 8.11 -16.84 19.88
CA TRP A 5 7.88 -15.40 19.79
C TRP A 5 7.34 -15.05 18.40
N ILE A 6 6.01 -14.98 18.28
CA ILE A 6 5.36 -14.52 17.05
C ILE A 6 5.53 -12.99 16.98
N PRO A 7 6.23 -12.46 15.95
CA PRO A 7 6.41 -11.02 15.81
C PRO A 7 5.05 -10.34 15.59
N ARG A 8 4.70 -9.41 16.47
CA ARG A 8 3.42 -8.66 16.42
C ARG A 8 3.28 -7.73 15.21
N ASN A 9 4.37 -7.49 14.47
CA ASN A 9 4.43 -6.54 13.38
C ASN A 9 4.26 -7.20 11.99
N LEU A 10 3.88 -8.48 11.93
CA LEU A 10 3.67 -9.18 10.65
C LEU A 10 2.56 -8.53 9.80
N ASP A 11 1.51 -8.01 10.46
CA ASP A 11 0.36 -7.37 9.82
C ASP A 11 0.44 -5.82 9.83
N ALA A 12 1.60 -5.24 10.14
CA ALA A 12 1.73 -3.79 10.19
C ALA A 12 1.64 -3.19 8.78
N THR A 13 0.79 -2.16 8.62
CA THR A 13 0.67 -1.41 7.37
C THR A 13 2.04 -0.85 6.98
N PRO A 14 2.50 -1.02 5.73
CA PRO A 14 3.74 -0.40 5.28
C PRO A 14 3.59 1.13 5.30
N LEU A 15 4.47 1.78 6.05
CA LEU A 15 4.56 3.24 6.17
C LEU A 15 5.65 3.76 5.23
N LEU A 16 5.32 4.75 4.40
CA LEU A 16 6.27 5.60 3.71
C LEU A 16 6.50 6.85 4.56
N PHE A 17 7.65 6.91 5.25
CA PHE A 17 7.97 7.93 6.26
C PHE A 17 6.93 7.97 7.39
N ILE A 18 6.01 8.94 7.35
CA ILE A 18 4.95 9.15 8.35
C ILE A 18 3.58 8.76 7.77
N TRP A 19 3.50 8.56 6.45
CA TRP A 19 2.26 8.31 5.75
C TRP A 19 2.12 6.83 5.43
N GLU A 20 0.90 6.34 5.40
CA GLU A 20 0.65 5.01 4.85
C GLU A 20 1.04 4.99 3.38
N ALA A 21 1.78 3.95 2.96
CA ALA A 21 2.37 3.90 1.62
C ALA A 21 1.31 4.07 0.51
N ASP A 22 0.14 3.46 0.71
CA ASP A 22 -1.01 3.56 -0.19
C ASP A 22 -1.49 5.00 -0.39
N ILE A 23 -1.62 5.78 0.69
CA ILE A 23 -2.15 7.15 0.66
C ILE A 23 -1.13 8.07 -0.01
N ALA A 24 0.16 7.89 0.35
CA ALA A 24 1.25 8.62 -0.29
C ALA A 24 1.28 8.36 -1.80
N PHE A 25 1.10 7.11 -2.23
CA PHE A 25 1.08 6.75 -3.65
C PHE A 25 -0.07 7.43 -4.41
N VAL A 26 -1.28 7.44 -3.86
CA VAL A 26 -2.43 8.14 -4.45
C VAL A 26 -2.16 9.64 -4.57
N TYR A 27 -1.57 10.25 -3.55
CA TYR A 27 -1.29 11.68 -3.57
C TYR A 27 -0.22 12.03 -4.63
N VAL A 28 0.90 11.32 -4.61
CA VAL A 28 2.03 11.55 -5.53
C VAL A 28 1.62 11.32 -6.99
N SER A 29 0.87 10.25 -7.27
CA SER A 29 0.42 9.94 -8.65
C SER A 29 -0.41 11.08 -9.24
N TRP A 30 -1.38 11.62 -8.51
CA TRP A 30 -2.20 12.73 -9.00
C TRP A 30 -1.42 14.04 -9.15
N VAL A 31 -0.47 14.33 -8.27
CA VAL A 31 0.41 15.51 -8.40
C VAL A 31 1.30 15.39 -9.64
N VAL A 32 1.90 14.22 -9.88
CA VAL A 32 2.72 13.96 -11.07
C VAL A 32 1.90 14.08 -12.34
N ILE A 33 0.70 13.49 -12.39
CA ILE A 33 -0.22 13.62 -13.54
C ILE A 33 -0.58 15.09 -13.79
N GLY A 34 -0.91 15.84 -12.74
CA GLY A 34 -1.20 17.27 -12.85
C GLY A 34 -0.01 18.08 -13.38
N GLY A 35 1.21 17.73 -12.96
CA GLY A 35 2.44 18.34 -13.47
C GLY A 35 2.69 18.04 -14.95
N ILE A 36 2.48 16.79 -15.38
CA ILE A 36 2.62 16.37 -16.79
C ILE A 36 1.61 17.10 -17.70
N LEU A 37 0.40 17.34 -17.21
CA LEU A 37 -0.66 18.03 -17.95
C LEU A 37 -0.57 19.56 -17.91
N GLU A 38 0.49 20.12 -17.30
CA GLU A 38 0.65 21.57 -17.03
C GLU A 38 -0.49 22.18 -16.18
N MET A 39 -1.26 21.33 -15.49
CA MET A 39 -2.40 21.70 -14.65
C MET A 39 -2.13 21.35 -13.18
N LEU A 40 -1.00 21.81 -12.64
CA LEU A 40 -0.53 21.45 -11.30
C LEU A 40 -1.58 21.74 -10.21
N THR A 41 -2.26 22.89 -10.29
CA THR A 41 -3.31 23.28 -9.33
C THR A 41 -4.48 22.31 -9.35
N VAL A 42 -4.89 21.85 -10.53
CA VAL A 42 -5.97 20.87 -10.68
C VAL A 42 -5.51 19.52 -10.13
N GLY A 43 -4.28 19.09 -10.44
CA GLY A 43 -3.70 17.87 -9.89
C GLY A 43 -3.65 17.86 -8.37
N LEU A 44 -3.31 18.99 -7.73
CA LEU A 44 -3.29 19.14 -6.27
C LEU A 44 -4.70 19.08 -5.66
N ILE A 45 -5.70 19.70 -6.29
CA ILE A 45 -7.09 19.62 -5.81
C ILE A 45 -7.60 18.18 -5.92
N PHE A 46 -7.35 17.53 -7.06
CA PHE A 46 -7.74 16.14 -7.28
C PHE A 46 -7.02 15.17 -6.34
N SER A 47 -5.73 15.36 -6.08
CA SER A 47 -4.97 14.49 -5.17
C SER A 47 -5.55 14.51 -3.75
N VAL A 48 -6.02 15.67 -3.27
CA VAL A 48 -6.69 15.79 -1.97
C VAL A 48 -8.06 15.13 -1.98
N ILE A 49 -8.87 15.35 -3.02
CA ILE A 49 -10.23 14.78 -3.12
C ILE A 49 -10.16 13.26 -3.20
N VAL A 50 -9.36 12.74 -4.13
CA VAL A 50 -9.21 11.29 -4.35
C VAL A 50 -8.51 10.65 -3.16
N GLY A 51 -7.50 11.30 -2.57
CA GLY A 51 -6.83 10.82 -1.36
C GLY A 51 -7.79 10.67 -0.18
N ARG A 52 -8.72 11.63 0.02
CA ARG A 52 -9.75 11.53 1.06
C ARG A 52 -10.78 10.44 0.78
N ALA A 53 -11.23 10.31 -0.47
CA ALA A 53 -12.15 9.24 -0.86
C ALA A 53 -11.50 7.86 -0.65
N TYR A 54 -10.23 7.74 -1.01
CA TYR A 54 -9.45 6.52 -0.81
C TYR A 54 -9.23 6.21 0.68
N ALA A 55 -8.90 7.20 1.51
CA ALA A 55 -8.74 7.00 2.94
C ALA A 55 -10.03 6.46 3.59
N ARG A 56 -11.20 6.99 3.20
CA ARG A 56 -12.51 6.46 3.65
C ARG A 56 -12.75 5.03 3.19
N LEU A 57 -12.45 4.72 1.92
CA LEU A 57 -12.58 3.35 1.41
C LEU A 57 -11.64 2.37 2.13
N LYS A 58 -10.45 2.86 2.53
CA LYS A 58 -9.47 2.08 3.28
C LYS A 58 -9.90 1.79 4.72
N GLU A 59 -10.61 2.71 5.37
CA GLU A 59 -11.19 2.46 6.71
C GLU A 59 -12.16 1.25 6.69
N GLU A 60 -12.87 1.04 5.58
CA GLU A 60 -13.78 -0.10 5.40
C GLU A 60 -13.07 -1.38 4.90
N GLY A 61 -12.07 -1.24 4.00
CA GLY A 61 -11.38 -2.35 3.35
C GLY A 61 -10.13 -2.89 4.07
N GLY A 62 -9.70 -2.23 5.14
CA GLY A 62 -8.52 -2.59 5.93
C GLY A 62 -7.18 -2.17 5.31
N PRO A 63 -6.06 -2.42 6.01
CA PRO A 63 -4.74 -1.98 5.58
C PRO A 63 -4.27 -2.66 4.29
N GLY A 64 -3.50 -1.94 3.47
CA GLY A 64 -2.91 -2.43 2.23
C GLY A 64 -3.91 -2.67 1.09
N LEU A 65 -5.01 -1.92 1.03
CA LEU A 65 -6.08 -2.13 0.06
C LEU A 65 -5.58 -2.05 -1.39
N ILE A 66 -4.79 -1.03 -1.76
CA ILE A 66 -4.17 -0.92 -3.09
C ILE A 66 -3.29 -2.13 -3.38
N LEU A 67 -2.46 -2.55 -2.43
CA LEU A 67 -1.56 -3.69 -2.64
C LEU A 67 -2.35 -4.99 -2.84
N LYS A 68 -3.44 -5.20 -2.11
CA LYS A 68 -4.37 -6.33 -2.29
C LYS A 68 -5.05 -6.27 -3.66
N PHE A 69 -5.50 -5.09 -4.09
CA PHE A 69 -6.06 -4.91 -5.43
C PHE A 69 -5.04 -5.19 -6.52
N LEU A 70 -3.83 -4.63 -6.43
CA LEU A 70 -2.74 -4.91 -7.36
C LEU A 70 -2.45 -6.42 -7.39
N TYR A 71 -2.31 -7.05 -6.22
CA TYR A 71 -2.03 -8.48 -6.14
C TYR A 71 -3.00 -9.35 -6.94
N TRP A 72 -4.29 -9.01 -6.96
CA TRP A 72 -5.31 -9.77 -7.68
C TRP A 72 -5.44 -9.40 -9.16
N TYR A 73 -5.21 -8.13 -9.52
CA TYR A 73 -5.50 -7.64 -10.87
C TYR A 73 -4.28 -7.52 -11.77
N THR A 74 -3.09 -7.80 -11.25
CA THR A 74 -1.85 -7.71 -12.02
C THR A 74 -0.94 -8.88 -11.68
N PRO A 75 -0.07 -9.30 -12.62
CA PRO A 75 0.75 -10.50 -12.45
C PRO A 75 1.78 -10.28 -11.34
N SER A 76 1.40 -10.69 -10.13
CA SER A 76 2.18 -10.53 -8.90
C SER A 76 3.51 -11.27 -8.92
N GLU A 77 3.65 -12.28 -9.80
CA GLU A 77 4.87 -13.05 -10.01
C GLU A 77 6.08 -12.20 -10.42
N PHE A 78 5.88 -11.02 -11.02
CA PHE A 78 6.96 -10.17 -11.51
C PHE A 78 7.52 -9.19 -10.48
N TRP A 79 6.79 -8.87 -9.41
CA TRP A 79 7.18 -7.81 -8.48
C TRP A 79 6.98 -8.12 -7.00
N LEU A 80 6.19 -9.13 -6.67
CA LEU A 80 6.05 -9.60 -5.30
C LEU A 80 7.07 -10.71 -5.08
N SER A 81 7.88 -10.60 -4.03
CA SER A 81 8.81 -11.66 -3.64
C SER A 81 8.04 -12.97 -3.47
N LYS A 82 8.65 -14.07 -3.89
CA LYS A 82 8.08 -15.42 -3.77
C LYS A 82 7.80 -15.68 -2.29
N ASN A 83 6.54 -15.58 -1.87
CA ASN A 83 6.18 -15.84 -0.48
C ASN A 83 6.64 -17.27 -0.14
N LEU A 84 7.38 -17.40 0.96
CA LEU A 84 7.71 -18.72 1.51
C LEU A 84 6.40 -19.49 1.77
N PRO A 85 6.38 -20.81 1.53
CA PRO A 85 5.19 -21.63 1.78
C PRO A 85 4.71 -21.43 3.22
N SER A 86 3.40 -21.29 3.42
CA SER A 86 2.78 -20.94 4.72
C SER A 86 3.07 -21.91 5.87
N ASN A 87 3.68 -23.08 5.58
CA ASN A 87 4.15 -24.01 6.60
C ASN A 87 5.45 -23.55 7.27
N VAL A 88 6.24 -22.70 6.62
CA VAL A 88 7.52 -22.21 7.12
C VAL A 88 7.22 -21.02 8.03
N ARG A 89 7.20 -21.28 9.34
CA ARG A 89 7.04 -20.27 10.40
C ARG A 89 8.37 -19.78 10.96
N GLU A 90 9.45 -20.04 10.24
CA GLU A 90 10.80 -19.67 10.63
C GLU A 90 11.29 -18.52 9.75
N TYR A 91 11.96 -17.55 10.38
CA TYR A 91 12.56 -16.44 9.68
C TYR A 91 13.77 -16.93 8.86
N CYS A 92 13.63 -17.00 7.54
CA CYS A 92 14.72 -17.38 6.62
C CYS A 92 15.39 -16.15 6.01
N GLY A 93 16.04 -15.33 6.84
CA GLY A 93 16.99 -14.29 6.38
C GLY A 93 16.36 -13.01 5.88
#